data_AF-A0A450UFG8-F1
#
_entry.id   AF-A0A450UFG8-F1
#
_cell.length_a   1.000
_cell.length_b   1.000
_cell.length_c   1.000
_cell.angle_alpha   90.00
_cell.angle_beta   90.00
_cell.angle_gamma   90.00
#
_symmetry.space_group_name_H-M   'P 1'
#
loop_
_entity.id
_entity.type
_entity.pdbx_description
1 polymer ?
#
loop_
_entity_poly.entity_id
_entity_poly.type
_entity_poly.pdbx_seq_one_letter_code
_entity_poly.pdbx_strand_id
1 'polypeptide(L)' 'MRKNDRYLKVVEWSEEDQCYVGQCPGVIGPCCHGDDESSVHSELSRIVDEWIEILEQDNKQSSPIPMAGKHPSELSLTTA' A
#
# COMPACT_ATOMS: atom_id res chain seq x y z
N MET A 1 3.41 -13.38 -14.42
CA MET A 1 4.07 -12.41 -13.52
C MET A 1 3.11 -12.06 -12.41
N ARG A 2 3.57 -12.08 -11.16
CA ARG A 2 2.79 -11.59 -10.03
C ARG A 2 2.76 -10.07 -10.10
N LYS A 3 1.77 -9.43 -9.49
CA LYS A 3 1.65 -7.97 -9.53
C LYS A 3 2.84 -7.30 -8.82
N ASN A 4 3.36 -7.98 -7.79
CA ASN A 4 4.52 -7.57 -7.01
C ASN A 4 5.86 -7.63 -7.78
N ASP A 5 5.94 -8.29 -8.94
CA ASP A 5 7.17 -8.32 -9.78
C ASP A 5 7.52 -6.94 -10.33
N ARG A 6 6.56 -6.01 -10.36
CA ARG A 6 6.75 -4.66 -10.89
C ARG A 6 7.40 -3.71 -9.88
N TYR A 7 7.63 -4.16 -8.66
CA TYR A 7 8.10 -3.33 -7.56
C TYR A 7 9.48 -3.77 -7.09
N LEU A 8 10.32 -2.78 -6.79
CA LEU A 8 11.67 -3.02 -6.28
C LEU A 8 11.57 -3.49 -4.82
N LYS A 9 12.03 -4.71 -4.56
CA LYS A 9 12.18 -5.26 -3.22
C LYS A 9 13.65 -5.19 -2.85
N VAL A 10 13.96 -4.55 -1.73
CA VAL A 10 15.33 -4.39 -1.24
C VAL A 10 15.42 -5.11 0.10
N VAL A 11 16.47 -5.91 0.24
CA VAL A 11 16.86 -6.53 1.51
C VAL A 11 18.28 -6.07 1.79
N GLU A 12 18.48 -5.48 2.95
CA GLU A 12 19.73 -4.83 3.32
C GLU A 12 20.08 -5.19 4.76
N TRP A 13 21.38 -5.40 5.04
CA TRP A 13 21.87 -5.71 6.37
C TRP A 13 21.92 -4.45 7.25
N SER A 14 21.29 -4.49 8.42
CA SER A 14 21.41 -3.45 9.44
C SER A 14 22.55 -3.79 10.39
N GLU A 15 23.60 -2.96 10.42
CA GLU A 15 24.68 -3.10 11.41
C GLU A 15 24.20 -2.78 12.83
N GLU A 16 23.20 -1.91 12.99
CA GLU A 16 22.64 -1.53 14.31
C GLU A 16 21.86 -2.69 14.94
N ASP A 17 21.00 -3.34 14.15
CA ASP A 17 20.10 -4.39 14.62
C ASP A 17 20.67 -5.81 14.43
N GLN A 18 21.79 -5.95 13.72
CA GLN A 18 22.40 -7.23 13.37
C GLN A 18 21.42 -8.19 12.67
N CYS A 19 20.61 -7.65 11.75
CA CYS A 19 19.66 -8.45 10.97
C CYS A 19 19.48 -7.87 9.56
N TYR A 20 18.95 -8.68 8.64
CA TYR A 20 18.47 -8.22 7.36
C TYR A 20 17.12 -7.53 7.52
N VAL A 21 16.94 -6.39 6.85
CA VAL A 21 15.72 -5.60 6.84
C VAL A 21 15.18 -5.56 5.42
N GLY A 22 13.91 -5.92 5.27
CA GLY A 22 13.20 -5.89 4.00
C GLY A 22 12.34 -4.64 3.87
N GLN A 23 12.45 -3.98 2.71
CA GLN A 23 11.63 -2.83 2.35
C GLN A 23 11.29 -2.80 0.85
N CYS A 24 10.22 -2.10 0.50
CA CYS A 24 9.80 -1.90 -0.89
C CYS A 24 9.58 -0.40 -1.17
N PRO A 25 10.64 0.34 -1.53
CA PRO A 25 10.55 1.78 -1.75
C PRO A 25 9.43 2.15 -2.71
N GLY A 26 8.56 3.08 -2.30
CA GLY A 26 7.40 3.51 -3.07
C GLY A 26 6.12 2.68 -2.86
N VAL A 27 6.18 1.57 -2.12
CA VAL A 27 5.00 0.81 -1.66
C VAL A 27 4.93 0.78 -0.15
N ILE A 28 5.99 0.29 0.49
CA ILE A 28 6.08 0.13 1.94
C ILE A 28 7.54 0.29 2.40
N GLY A 29 7.74 1.00 3.51
CA GLY A 29 9.05 1.15 4.14
C GLY A 29 9.57 -0.17 4.74
N PRO A 30 10.54 -0.09 5.67
CA PRO A 30 10.97 -1.25 6.45
C PRO A 30 9.77 -1.95 7.10
N CYS A 31 9.54 -3.22 6.74
CA CYS A 31 8.34 -3.94 7.17
C CYS A 31 8.59 -5.34 7.73
N CYS A 32 9.75 -5.93 7.44
CA CYS A 32 10.13 -7.24 7.95
C CYS A 32 11.63 -7.28 8.21
N HIS A 33 12.06 -8.17 9.12
CA HIS A 33 13.47 -8.38 9.43
C HIS A 33 13.76 -9.83 9.79
N GLY A 34 15.03 -10.24 9.74
CA GLY A 34 15.45 -11.58 10.14
C GLY A 34 16.93 -11.86 9.87
N ASP A 35 17.42 -12.98 10.36
CA ASP A 35 18.84 -13.35 10.28
C ASP A 35 19.26 -13.92 8.90
N ASP A 36 18.27 -14.25 8.05
CA ASP A 36 18.49 -14.85 6.73
C ASP A 36 17.88 -13.99 5.61
N GLU A 37 18.73 -13.55 4.69
CA GLU A 37 18.35 -12.69 3.56
C GLU A 37 17.22 -13.30 2.70
N SER A 38 17.30 -14.60 2.42
CA SER A 38 16.33 -15.30 1.57
C SER A 38 14.94 -15.39 2.22
N SER A 39 14.91 -15.62 3.53
CA SER A 39 13.69 -15.67 4.33
C SER A 39 13.03 -14.29 4.39
N VAL A 40 13.82 -13.24 4.63
CA VAL A 40 13.33 -11.85 4.62
C VAL A 40 12.80 -11.47 3.24
N HIS A 41 13.49 -11.83 2.16
CA HIS A 41 12.99 -11.59 0.81
C HIS A 41 11.67 -12.32 0.52
N SER A 42 11.55 -13.57 0.96
CA SER A 42 10.35 -14.39 0.78
C SER A 42 9.16 -13.81 1.54
N GLU A 43 9.38 -13.35 2.77
CA GLU A 43 8.37 -12.67 3.59
C GLU A 43 7.98 -11.31 2.99
N LEU A 44 8.96 -10.48 2.64
CA LEU A 44 8.75 -9.20 1.96
C LEU A 44 7.91 -9.37 0.71
N SER A 45 8.17 -10.42 -0.09
CA SER A 45 7.38 -10.67 -1.29
C SER A 45 5.92 -11.03 -1.00
N ARG A 46 5.59 -11.62 0.15
CA ARG A 46 4.21 -11.92 0.56
C ARG A 46 3.53 -10.65 1.05
N ILE A 47 4.21 -9.88 1.89
CA ILE A 47 3.74 -8.58 2.38
C ILE A 47 3.38 -7.67 1.20
N VAL A 48 4.31 -7.49 0.25
CA VAL A 48 4.05 -6.62 -0.93
C VAL A 48 2.87 -7.12 -1.76
N ASP A 49 2.65 -8.43 -1.85
CA ASP A 49 1.48 -8.99 -2.55
C ASP A 49 0.18 -8.54 -1.88
N GLU A 50 0.07 -8.73 -0.56
CA GLU A 50 -1.12 -8.32 0.21
C GLU A 50 -1.35 -6.81 0.15
N TRP A 51 -0.28 -6.01 0.24
CA TRP A 51 -0.39 -4.55 0.14
C TRP A 51 -0.90 -4.09 -1.22
N ILE A 52 -0.45 -4.73 -2.31
CA ILE A 52 -0.96 -4.43 -3.66
C ILE A 52 -2.45 -4.78 -3.76
N GLU A 53 -2.87 -5.92 -3.20
CA GLU A 53 -4.28 -6.32 -3.21
C GLU A 53 -5.16 -5.29 -2.49
N ILE A 54 -4.72 -4.79 -1.33
CA ILE A 54 -5.41 -3.74 -0.57
C ILE A 54 -5.49 -2.44 -1.39
N LEU A 55 -4.37 -2.00 -1.98
CA LEU A 55 -4.33 -0.78 -2.79
C LEU A 55 -5.24 -0.87 -4.03
N GLU A 56 -5.33 -2.04 -4.67
CA GLU A 56 -6.22 -2.26 -5.80
C GLU A 56 -7.70 -2.29 -5.39
N GLN A 57 -8.02 -2.80 -4.20
CA GLN A 57 -9.38 -2.75 -3.66
C GLN A 57 -9.78 -1.30 -3.36
N ASP A 58 -8.90 -0.51 -2.75
CA ASP A 58 -9.15 0.91 -2.45
C ASP A 58 -9.26 1.77 -3.73
N ASN A 59 -8.43 1.49 -4.73
CA ASN A 59 -8.53 2.14 -6.05
C ASN A 59 -9.84 1.77 -6.78
N LYS A 60 -10.35 0.54 -6.61
CA LYS A 60 -11.68 0.16 -7.13
C LYS A 60 -12.80 0.90 -6.40
N GLN A 61 -12.65 1.14 -5.11
CA GLN A 61 -13.59 1.94 -4.32
C GLN A 61 -13.58 3.41 -4.74
N SER A 62 -12.43 3.90 -5.21
CA SER A 62 -12.21 5.24 -5.75
C SER A 62 -12.62 5.40 -7.22
N SER A 63 -13.23 4.37 -7.83
CA SER A 63 -13.93 4.55 -9.10
C SER A 63 -15.03 5.59 -8.91
N PRO A 64 -15.04 6.70 -9.66
CA PRO A 64 -16.02 7.74 -9.47
C PRO A 64 -17.40 7.13 -9.69
N ILE A 65 -18.23 7.23 -8.67
CA ILE A 65 -19.68 7.21 -8.85
C ILE A 65 -19.94 8.24 -9.96
N PRO A 66 -20.55 7.88 -11.11
CA PRO A 66 -20.95 8.90 -12.07
C PRO A 66 -21.91 9.83 -11.32
N MET A 67 -21.64 11.13 -11.34
CA MET A 67 -22.49 12.13 -10.71
C MET A 67 -23.93 11.98 -11.25
N ALA A 68 -24.81 11.34 -10.49
CA ALA A 68 -26.23 11.31 -10.73
C ALA A 68 -26.87 12.35 -9.81
N GLY A 69 -27.29 13.47 -10.40
CA GLY A 69 -27.77 14.65 -9.72
C GLY A 69 -28.85 14.38 -8.67
N LYS A 70 -28.71 15.05 -7.53
CA LYS A 70 -29.82 15.51 -6.71
C LYS A 70 -29.38 16.82 -6.07
N HIS A 71 -30.00 17.91 -6.52
CA HIS A 71 -29.98 19.20 -5.86
C HIS A 71 -30.31 19.01 -4.37
N PRO A 72 -29.50 19.51 -3.42
CA PRO A 72 -30.00 19.84 -2.10
C PRO A 72 -30.74 21.18 -2.21
N SER A 73 -31.96 21.15 -2.72
CA SER A 73 -32.92 22.21 -2.44
C SER A 73 -33.37 22.02 -1.00
N GLU A 74 -32.75 22.76 -0.08
CA GLU A 74 -33.38 23.45 1.06
C GLU A 74 -32.31 23.86 2.09
N LEU A 75 -31.63 24.96 1.78
CA LEU A 75 -31.21 25.91 2.80
C LEU A 75 -31.66 27.28 2.30
N SER A 76 -32.94 27.56 2.53
CA SER A 76 -33.47 28.92 2.40
C SER A 76 -32.82 29.76 3.49
N LEU A 77 -31.73 30.44 3.15
CA LEU A 77 -31.32 31.64 3.84
C LEU A 77 -32.26 32.76 3.36
N THR A 78 -33.14 33.26 4.22
CA THR A 78 -33.34 34.71 4.24
C THR A 78 -33.76 35.20 5.63
N THR A 79 -33.02 36.20 6.04
CA THR A 79 -33.28 37.15 7.11
C THR A 79 -34.61 37.88 6.91
N ALA A 80 -35.37 38.08 8.00
CA ALA A 80 -36.15 39.28 8.31
C ALA A 80 -36.63 39.20 9.77
#